data_AF-A0A924FFI1-F1
#
_entry.id   AF-A0A924FFI1-F1
#
_cell.length_a   1.000
_cell.length_b   1.000
_cell.length_c   1.000
_cell.angle_alpha   90.00
_cell.angle_beta   90.00
_cell.angle_gamma   90.00
#
_symmetry.space_group_name_H-M   'P 1'
#
loop_
_entity.id
_entity.type
_entity.pdbx_description
1 polymer ?
#
loop_
_entity_poly.entity_id
_entity_poly.type
_entity_poly.pdbx_seq_one_letter_code
_entity_poly.pdbx_strand_id
1 'polypeptide(L)'
;MKRITSITLYFLICCLSSACGSSEPDLPDQAPPKPPAFTSWIVGDTADVVTQPLGGIVLAGGGTDVDEAMHWLLQRANGGDVLIIRASGSDGYNDYLFRQLGVRVNSVETLLLNSRTLSNNAAVLRKVRGAEAIFFAGGDQANYVNFYRDTPLATAINERIRVGAVLGGTSAGCAILGQVYYSALNGSVTTDEALANPYNPAITLGLNNFLQQPLLANTVTDQHYTNRNREGRHLTFLARTATGLGGQPRGIGVDERTAVCVLPNGQATVFGTGTAYFLLASAAKPEVCQPGKPLTWLADKQAVSVTSISGSPTGTKVFDLITFRPLSNATTSFWYADAGQFIKR
;
A
#
# COMPACT_ATOMS: atom_id res chain seq x y z
N MET A 1 -24.38 -64.81 -11.32
CA MET A 1 -24.69 -66.25 -11.11
C MET A 1 -23.42 -67.05 -11.40
N LYS A 2 -22.99 -67.84 -10.41
CA LYS A 2 -22.16 -69.05 -10.47
C LYS A 2 -20.74 -69.00 -11.08
N ARG A 3 -19.79 -69.29 -10.19
CA ARG A 3 -18.42 -69.82 -10.36
C ARG A 3 -18.39 -71.14 -11.16
N ILE A 4 -17.15 -71.60 -11.46
CA ILE A 4 -16.61 -72.99 -11.66
C ILE A 4 -15.82 -73.01 -12.99
N THR A 5 -14.57 -73.47 -13.17
CA THR A 5 -13.53 -74.19 -12.37
C THR A 5 -12.17 -74.13 -13.11
N SER A 6 -11.09 -74.24 -12.32
CA SER A 6 -9.79 -74.94 -12.53
C SER A 6 -9.19 -75.19 -13.92
N ILE A 7 -7.88 -74.95 -14.05
CA ILE A 7 -6.85 -76.01 -14.04
C ILE A 7 -5.49 -75.42 -13.61
N THR A 8 -4.88 -76.12 -12.67
CA THR A 8 -3.58 -75.88 -12.05
C THR A 8 -2.50 -76.62 -12.82
N LEU A 9 -1.33 -76.01 -13.02
CA LEU A 9 -0.09 -76.76 -13.23
C LEU A 9 1.02 -76.17 -12.35
N TYR A 10 1.36 -76.93 -11.32
CA TYR A 10 2.48 -76.71 -10.41
C TYR A 10 3.78 -77.07 -11.13
N PHE A 11 4.76 -76.16 -11.14
CA PHE A 11 6.17 -76.55 -11.17
C PHE A 11 6.86 -75.97 -9.94
N LEU A 12 7.30 -76.90 -9.11
CA LEU A 12 8.02 -76.72 -7.87
C LEU A 12 9.51 -76.50 -8.21
N ILE A 13 10.04 -75.31 -7.96
CA ILE A 13 11.49 -75.11 -7.82
C ILE A 13 11.73 -74.34 -6.53
N CYS A 14 12.34 -75.05 -5.59
CA CYS A 14 12.82 -74.54 -4.32
C CYS A 14 14.20 -73.90 -4.55
N CYS A 15 14.35 -72.60 -4.30
CA CYS A 15 15.66 -71.96 -4.19
C CYS A 15 15.60 -70.82 -3.16
N LEU A 16 16.68 -70.75 -2.39
CA LEU A 16 16.83 -70.07 -1.12
C LEU A 16 16.48 -68.57 -1.14
N SER A 17 15.84 -68.14 -0.05
CA SER A 17 15.67 -66.75 0.34
C SER A 17 17.01 -66.06 0.60
N SER A 18 17.38 -65.14 -0.27
CA SER A 18 18.30 -64.06 0.04
C SER A 18 17.62 -62.75 -0.32
N ALA A 19 17.06 -62.08 0.70
CA ALA A 19 16.59 -60.73 0.60
C ALA A 19 17.80 -59.82 0.33
N CYS A 20 17.83 -59.17 -0.83
CA CYS A 20 18.72 -58.04 -1.07
C CYS A 20 17.83 -56.82 -1.26
N GLY A 21 17.52 -56.15 -0.16
CA GLY A 21 16.93 -54.82 -0.17
C GLY A 21 17.98 -53.82 -0.63
N SER A 22 17.75 -53.16 -1.76
CA SER A 22 18.40 -51.89 -2.03
C SER A 22 17.64 -50.81 -1.25
N SER A 23 18.04 -50.62 0.01
CA SER A 23 17.64 -49.44 0.77
C SER A 23 18.30 -48.22 0.13
N GLU A 24 17.52 -47.39 -0.56
CA GLU A 24 17.90 -45.98 -0.65
C GLU A 24 18.08 -45.49 0.79
N PRO A 25 19.18 -44.79 1.11
CA PRO A 25 19.35 -44.25 2.44
C PRO A 25 18.25 -43.21 2.66
N ASP A 26 17.35 -43.47 3.61
CA ASP A 26 16.45 -42.47 4.17
C ASP A 26 17.29 -41.28 4.62
N LEU A 27 17.26 -40.20 3.83
CA LEU A 27 17.80 -38.92 4.26
C LEU A 27 17.02 -38.53 5.52
N PRO A 28 17.68 -38.18 6.63
CA PRO A 28 16.98 -37.79 7.84
C PRO A 28 16.04 -36.65 7.49
N ASP A 29 14.77 -36.78 7.89
CA ASP A 29 13.74 -35.75 7.75
C ASP A 29 14.25 -34.48 8.44
N GLN A 30 14.89 -33.62 7.67
CA GLN A 30 15.50 -32.41 8.20
C GLN A 30 14.34 -31.51 8.58
N ALA A 31 14.19 -31.28 9.89
CA ALA A 31 13.25 -30.31 10.41
C ALA A 31 13.34 -29.03 9.56
N PRO A 32 12.21 -28.48 9.09
CA PRO A 32 12.23 -27.37 8.17
C PRO A 32 13.12 -26.24 8.72
N PRO A 33 13.94 -25.59 7.88
CA PRO A 33 14.90 -24.61 8.33
C PRO A 33 14.22 -23.56 9.21
N LYS A 34 14.81 -23.30 10.39
CA LYS A 34 14.29 -22.32 11.35
C LYS A 34 14.08 -20.98 10.63
N PRO A 35 12.88 -20.37 10.71
CA PRO A 35 12.65 -19.08 10.07
C PRO A 35 13.67 -18.04 10.52
N PRO A 36 14.13 -17.15 9.64
CA PRO A 36 15.08 -16.10 9.98
C PRO A 36 14.55 -15.25 11.12
N ALA A 37 15.39 -14.90 12.10
CA ALA A 37 14.97 -13.97 13.15
C ALA A 37 14.60 -12.61 12.53
N PHE A 38 13.58 -11.95 13.08
CA PHE A 38 13.17 -10.61 12.70
C PHE A 38 13.15 -9.72 13.94
N THR A 39 13.32 -8.42 13.74
CA THR A 39 13.24 -7.45 14.83
C THR A 39 11.80 -6.96 14.95
N SER A 40 11.25 -7.06 16.15
CA SER A 40 10.01 -6.38 16.51
C SER A 40 10.05 -5.81 17.91
N TRP A 41 9.19 -4.83 18.14
CA TRP A 41 8.97 -4.17 19.43
C TRP A 41 7.48 -4.11 19.66
N ILE A 42 7.03 -4.56 20.82
CA ILE A 42 5.61 -4.64 21.16
C ILE A 42 5.34 -3.94 22.50
N VAL A 43 4.22 -3.24 22.56
CA VAL A 43 3.62 -2.71 23.79
C VAL A 43 2.15 -3.16 23.83
N GLY A 44 1.65 -3.51 25.01
CA GLY A 44 0.32 -4.10 25.18
C GLY A 44 0.35 -5.60 25.42
N ASP A 45 -0.74 -6.29 25.12
CA ASP A 45 -0.82 -7.74 25.24
C ASP A 45 0.00 -8.42 24.13
N THR A 46 0.65 -9.53 24.44
CA THR A 46 1.41 -10.32 23.46
C THR A 46 0.58 -11.46 22.86
N ALA A 47 -0.57 -11.75 23.46
CA ALA A 47 -1.58 -12.62 22.88
C ALA A 47 -2.43 -11.84 21.87
N ASP A 48 -2.66 -12.47 20.71
CA ASP A 48 -3.55 -11.99 19.66
C ASP A 48 -4.99 -11.90 20.18
N VAL A 49 -5.68 -10.81 19.83
CA VAL A 49 -7.13 -10.71 20.05
C VAL A 49 -7.85 -10.56 18.72
N VAL A 50 -8.92 -11.32 18.54
CA VAL A 50 -9.75 -11.19 17.35
C VAL A 50 -10.89 -10.22 17.65
N THR A 51 -10.90 -9.09 16.97
CA THR A 51 -12.05 -8.17 16.95
C THR A 51 -12.58 -7.99 15.53
N GLN A 52 -13.70 -7.27 15.39
CA GLN A 52 -14.17 -6.86 14.08
C GLN A 52 -13.64 -5.46 13.78
N PRO A 53 -12.59 -5.30 12.96
CA PRO A 53 -12.11 -3.98 12.57
C PRO A 53 -13.17 -3.28 11.74
N LEU A 54 -13.21 -1.96 11.87
CA LEU A 54 -14.19 -1.14 11.17
C LEU A 54 -13.75 -0.84 9.72
N GLY A 55 -12.48 -1.06 9.39
CA GLY A 55 -11.88 -0.81 8.07
C GLY A 55 -11.63 0.67 7.76
N GLY A 56 -11.09 0.96 6.58
CA GLY A 56 -10.82 2.33 6.12
C GLY A 56 -9.35 2.58 5.79
N ILE A 57 -9.02 3.83 5.47
CA ILE A 57 -7.71 4.22 4.96
C ILE A 57 -7.21 5.49 5.63
N VAL A 58 -5.92 5.57 5.96
CA VAL A 58 -5.22 6.82 6.32
C VAL A 58 -4.11 7.13 5.33
N LEU A 59 -4.24 8.22 4.58
CA LEU A 59 -3.22 8.75 3.69
C LEU A 59 -2.58 9.99 4.34
N ALA A 60 -1.40 9.85 4.95
CA ALA A 60 -0.72 10.95 5.62
C ALA A 60 0.43 11.52 4.78
N GLY A 61 0.53 12.85 4.74
CA GLY A 61 1.47 13.56 3.88
C GLY A 61 2.91 13.62 4.39
N GLY A 62 3.20 13.15 5.60
CA GLY A 62 4.52 13.22 6.24
C GLY A 62 4.70 14.45 7.12
N GLY A 63 5.94 14.65 7.60
CA GLY A 63 6.20 15.60 8.67
C GLY A 63 5.83 15.02 10.04
N THR A 64 5.44 15.87 10.99
CA THR A 64 4.83 15.42 12.25
C THR A 64 3.49 14.76 11.95
N ASP A 65 3.23 13.60 12.56
CA ASP A 65 1.94 12.91 12.41
C ASP A 65 0.79 13.77 12.96
N VAL A 66 -0.41 13.53 12.41
CA VAL A 66 -1.64 14.21 12.80
C VAL A 66 -2.35 13.35 13.83
N ASP A 67 -2.36 13.80 15.08
CA ASP A 67 -2.91 13.06 16.23
C ASP A 67 -4.35 12.60 15.98
N GLU A 68 -5.19 13.45 15.39
CA GLU A 68 -6.60 13.11 15.15
C GLU A 68 -6.77 12.03 14.09
N ALA A 69 -5.88 11.96 13.10
CA ALA A 69 -5.88 10.90 12.11
C ALA A 69 -5.36 9.57 12.68
N MET A 70 -4.38 9.62 13.58
CA MET A 70 -3.88 8.43 14.29
C MET A 70 -4.88 7.92 15.31
N HIS A 71 -5.53 8.81 16.05
CA HIS A 71 -6.67 8.49 16.93
C HIS A 71 -7.78 7.82 16.13
N TRP A 72 -8.12 8.38 14.96
CA TRP A 72 -9.07 7.76 14.04
C TRP A 72 -8.63 6.35 13.64
N LEU A 73 -7.38 6.14 13.19
CA LEU A 73 -6.85 4.81 12.85
C LEU A 73 -7.05 3.79 13.99
N LEU A 74 -6.68 4.16 15.22
CA LEU A 74 -6.80 3.29 16.40
C LEU A 74 -8.26 2.95 16.71
N GLN A 75 -9.17 3.92 16.57
CA GLN A 75 -10.61 3.65 16.72
C GLN A 75 -11.12 2.65 15.68
N ARG A 76 -10.58 2.68 14.45
CA ARG A 76 -10.95 1.70 13.41
C ARG A 76 -10.40 0.30 13.67
N ALA A 77 -9.31 0.18 14.44
CA ALA A 77 -8.81 -1.10 14.94
C ALA A 77 -9.77 -1.77 15.94
N ASN A 78 -10.71 -1.01 16.51
CA ASN A 78 -11.78 -1.49 17.38
C ASN A 78 -11.30 -2.33 18.58
N GLY A 79 -10.21 -1.89 19.21
CA GLY A 79 -9.60 -2.59 20.34
C GLY A 79 -8.67 -3.75 19.96
N GLY A 80 -8.48 -4.04 18.67
CA GLY A 80 -7.61 -5.10 18.19
C GLY A 80 -6.13 -4.76 18.16
N ASP A 81 -5.36 -5.53 17.39
CA ASP A 81 -3.92 -5.45 17.25
C ASP A 81 -3.49 -4.48 16.12
N VAL A 82 -2.55 -3.59 16.45
CA VAL A 82 -2.05 -2.55 15.54
C VAL A 82 -0.61 -2.86 15.14
N LEU A 83 -0.39 -3.06 13.84
CA LEU A 83 0.95 -3.26 13.29
C LEU A 83 1.48 -2.01 12.61
N ILE A 84 2.70 -1.64 12.98
CA ILE A 84 3.49 -0.63 12.31
C ILE A 84 4.56 -1.35 11.47
N ILE A 85 4.46 -1.22 10.15
CA ILE A 85 5.43 -1.81 9.22
C ILE A 85 6.47 -0.77 8.87
N ARG A 86 7.75 -1.15 9.04
CA ARG A 86 8.91 -0.33 8.72
C ARG A 86 9.90 -1.10 7.85
N ALA A 87 10.51 -0.41 6.90
CA ALA A 87 11.69 -0.91 6.18
C ALA A 87 13.02 -0.38 6.77
N SER A 88 12.94 0.60 7.67
CA SER A 88 14.09 1.20 8.38
C SER A 88 13.64 1.88 9.67
N GLY A 89 14.60 2.21 10.54
CA GLY A 89 14.34 2.89 11.82
C GLY A 89 13.98 1.92 12.95
N SER A 90 13.24 2.43 13.94
CA SER A 90 12.88 1.74 15.19
C SER A 90 11.38 1.93 15.51
N ASP A 91 10.99 1.64 16.74
CA ASP A 91 9.67 1.57 17.37
C ASP A 91 9.04 2.91 17.79
N GLY A 92 9.38 4.03 17.14
CA GLY A 92 8.92 5.37 17.55
C GLY A 92 7.38 5.58 17.58
N TYR A 93 6.59 4.66 17.02
CA TYR A 93 5.12 4.70 17.08
C TYR A 93 4.52 3.99 18.30
N ASN A 94 5.23 3.04 18.92
CA ASN A 94 4.66 2.15 19.92
C ASN A 94 4.07 2.93 21.10
N ASP A 95 4.90 3.71 21.78
CA ASP A 95 4.48 4.47 22.96
C ASP A 95 3.49 5.58 22.62
N TYR A 96 3.71 6.25 21.49
CA TYR A 96 2.84 7.31 20.99
C TYR A 96 1.40 6.79 20.78
N LEU A 97 1.24 5.72 20.01
CA LEU A 97 -0.08 5.16 19.69
C LEU A 97 -0.72 4.46 20.90
N PHE A 98 0.06 3.71 21.68
CA PHE A 98 -0.50 2.89 22.77
C PHE A 98 -0.79 3.69 24.04
N ARG A 99 0.06 4.67 24.40
CA ARG A 99 -0.02 5.36 25.70
C ARG A 99 -0.45 6.82 25.59
N GLN A 100 -0.07 7.53 24.52
CA GLN A 100 -0.24 8.98 24.47
C GLN A 100 -1.57 9.41 23.85
N LEU A 101 -2.05 8.70 22.82
CA LEU A 101 -3.30 9.05 22.12
C LEU A 101 -4.58 8.68 22.88
N GLY A 102 -4.51 7.90 23.95
CA GLY A 102 -5.66 7.59 24.82
C GLY A 102 -6.71 6.65 24.21
N VAL A 103 -6.50 6.09 23.02
CA VAL A 103 -7.37 5.07 22.43
C VAL A 103 -6.93 3.69 22.89
N ARG A 104 -7.85 2.91 23.46
CA ARG A 104 -7.57 1.54 23.88
C ARG A 104 -7.48 0.61 22.65
N VAL A 105 -6.36 -0.06 22.52
CA VAL A 105 -6.08 -1.16 21.59
C VAL A 105 -5.40 -2.29 22.36
N ASN A 106 -5.40 -3.51 21.82
CA ASN A 106 -4.79 -4.67 22.47
C ASN A 106 -3.27 -4.55 22.54
N SER A 107 -2.67 -4.27 21.39
CA SER A 107 -1.24 -4.06 21.26
C SER A 107 -0.90 -3.10 20.14
N VAL A 108 0.29 -2.51 20.24
CA VAL A 108 0.98 -1.88 19.11
C VAL A 108 2.31 -2.59 18.96
N GLU A 109 2.54 -3.20 17.79
CA GLU A 109 3.79 -3.86 17.44
C GLU A 109 4.41 -3.25 16.18
N THR A 110 5.67 -2.82 16.29
CA THR A 110 6.47 -2.41 15.13
C THR A 110 7.26 -3.61 14.61
N LEU A 111 7.13 -3.88 13.31
CA LEU A 111 7.93 -4.87 12.59
C LEU A 111 8.94 -4.18 11.67
N LEU A 112 10.23 -4.44 11.89
CA LEU A 112 11.29 -4.01 10.96
C LEU A 112 11.50 -5.08 9.90
N LEU A 113 10.95 -4.86 8.71
CA LEU A 113 11.00 -5.75 7.57
C LEU A 113 11.88 -5.12 6.48
N ASN A 114 13.19 -5.30 6.59
CA ASN A 114 14.20 -4.65 5.74
C ASN A 114 14.85 -5.61 4.72
N SER A 115 14.19 -6.72 4.40
CA SER A 115 14.64 -7.65 3.37
C SER A 115 13.49 -8.46 2.78
N ARG A 116 13.68 -8.98 1.57
CA ARG A 116 12.75 -9.92 0.93
C ARG A 116 12.62 -11.23 1.70
N THR A 117 13.69 -11.68 2.35
CA THR A 117 13.69 -12.88 3.22
C THR A 117 12.69 -12.75 4.36
N LEU A 118 12.64 -11.59 5.04
CA LEU A 118 11.67 -11.35 6.12
C LEU A 118 10.22 -11.32 5.63
N SER A 119 10.01 -10.94 4.36
CA SER A 119 8.69 -10.91 3.72
C SER A 119 8.14 -12.31 3.39
N ASN A 120 8.95 -13.36 3.58
CA ASN A 120 8.56 -14.76 3.48
C ASN A 120 8.49 -15.44 4.87
N ASN A 121 8.77 -14.72 5.96
CA ASN A 121 8.87 -15.33 7.28
C ASN A 121 7.49 -15.69 7.84
N ALA A 122 7.26 -16.98 8.11
CA ALA A 122 5.95 -17.47 8.59
C ALA A 122 5.44 -16.82 9.88
N ALA A 123 6.32 -16.41 10.80
CA ALA A 123 5.93 -15.72 12.03
C ALA A 123 5.50 -14.27 11.75
N VAL A 124 6.20 -13.56 10.85
CA VAL A 124 5.77 -12.23 10.36
C VAL A 124 4.40 -12.33 9.70
N LEU A 125 4.20 -13.31 8.81
CA LEU A 125 2.93 -13.49 8.11
C LEU A 125 1.77 -13.78 9.08
N ARG A 126 2.02 -14.53 10.17
CA ARG A 126 1.00 -14.74 11.21
C ARG A 126 0.62 -13.44 11.92
N LYS A 127 1.60 -12.63 12.33
CA LYS A 127 1.34 -11.32 12.94
C LYS A 127 0.53 -10.42 12.03
N VAL A 128 0.92 -10.33 10.76
CA VAL A 128 0.19 -9.55 9.75
C VAL A 128 -1.24 -10.05 9.59
N ARG A 129 -1.48 -11.36 9.63
CA ARG A 129 -2.82 -11.93 9.52
C ARG A 129 -3.70 -11.75 10.77
N GLY A 130 -3.11 -11.50 11.93
CA GLY A 130 -3.83 -11.15 13.16
C GLY A 130 -4.28 -9.68 13.16
N ALA A 131 -3.48 -8.77 12.61
CA ALA A 131 -3.69 -7.34 12.76
C ALA A 131 -5.05 -6.79 12.27
N GLU A 132 -5.67 -5.95 13.10
CA GLU A 132 -6.86 -5.14 12.78
C GLU A 132 -6.52 -3.80 12.14
N ALA A 133 -5.31 -3.28 12.40
CA ALA A 133 -4.77 -2.09 11.78
C ALA A 133 -3.34 -2.33 11.28
N ILE A 134 -3.06 -1.89 10.05
CA ILE A 134 -1.72 -1.93 9.46
C ILE A 134 -1.35 -0.52 9.01
N PHE A 135 -0.25 0.01 9.52
CA PHE A 135 0.26 1.33 9.19
C PHE A 135 1.71 1.27 8.69
N PHE A 136 1.97 1.82 7.50
CA PHE A 136 3.32 1.93 6.93
C PHE A 136 3.95 3.27 7.34
N ALA A 137 5.07 3.21 8.05
CA ALA A 137 5.78 4.43 8.44
C ALA A 137 6.46 5.13 7.25
N GLY A 138 6.96 6.33 7.49
CA GLY A 138 7.87 7.02 6.57
C GLY A 138 9.22 6.31 6.41
N GLY A 139 10.02 6.78 5.44
CA GLY A 139 11.30 6.18 5.08
C GLY A 139 11.55 6.34 3.58
N ASP A 140 11.98 5.26 2.94
CA ASP A 140 12.15 5.18 1.49
C ASP A 140 11.17 4.15 0.91
N GLN A 141 10.26 4.61 0.04
CA GLN A 141 9.25 3.76 -0.60
C GLN A 141 9.85 2.70 -1.52
N ALA A 142 11.08 2.92 -2.05
CA ALA A 142 11.77 1.92 -2.85
C ALA A 142 12.04 0.65 -2.03
N ASN A 143 12.31 0.78 -0.72
CA ASN A 143 12.52 -0.37 0.15
C ASN A 143 11.24 -1.19 0.34
N TYR A 144 10.09 -0.54 0.55
CA TYR A 144 8.81 -1.24 0.62
C TYR A 144 8.52 -2.03 -0.66
N VAL A 145 8.76 -1.42 -1.82
CA VAL A 145 8.57 -2.08 -3.11
C VAL A 145 9.56 -3.24 -3.31
N ASN A 146 10.85 -3.02 -3.06
CA ASN A 146 11.90 -4.02 -3.24
C ASN A 146 11.75 -5.23 -2.32
N PHE A 147 11.29 -5.03 -1.09
CA PHE A 147 11.19 -6.10 -0.12
C PHE A 147 9.84 -6.81 -0.16
N TYR A 148 8.73 -6.10 -0.37
CA TYR A 148 7.40 -6.65 -0.08
C TYR A 148 6.60 -7.02 -1.33
N ARG A 149 6.81 -6.32 -2.45
CA ARG A 149 6.06 -6.60 -3.68
C ARG A 149 6.33 -8.02 -4.17
N ASP A 150 5.29 -8.69 -4.66
CA ASP A 150 5.38 -10.07 -5.17
C ASP A 150 5.90 -11.05 -4.11
N THR A 151 5.47 -10.89 -2.84
CA THR A 151 5.80 -11.79 -1.72
C THR A 151 4.57 -12.25 -0.95
N PRO A 152 4.69 -13.31 -0.12
CA PRO A 152 3.64 -13.70 0.81
C PRO A 152 3.22 -12.58 1.77
N LEU A 153 4.10 -11.65 2.12
CA LEU A 153 3.77 -10.50 2.96
C LEU A 153 2.72 -9.60 2.30
N ALA A 154 2.92 -9.20 1.03
CA ALA A 154 1.94 -8.42 0.29
C ALA A 154 0.61 -9.16 0.15
N THR A 155 0.66 -10.49 -0.04
CA THR A 155 -0.54 -11.33 -0.07
C THR A 155 -1.28 -11.29 1.27
N ALA A 156 -0.59 -11.46 2.40
CA ALA A 156 -1.17 -11.40 3.73
C ALA A 156 -1.77 -10.03 4.05
N ILE A 157 -1.12 -8.93 3.64
CA ILE A 157 -1.66 -7.58 3.80
C ILE A 157 -2.96 -7.41 2.98
N ASN A 158 -2.98 -7.86 1.72
CA ASN A 158 -4.17 -7.81 0.87
C ASN A 158 -5.32 -8.68 1.41
N GLU A 159 -5.02 -9.85 2.01
CA GLU A 159 -6.00 -10.66 2.72
C GLU A 159 -6.66 -9.87 3.85
N ARG A 160 -5.87 -9.11 4.64
CA ARG A 160 -6.36 -8.25 5.72
C ARG A 160 -7.20 -7.08 5.24
N ILE A 161 -6.78 -6.42 4.17
CA ILE A 161 -7.57 -5.35 3.54
C ILE A 161 -8.95 -5.91 3.14
N ARG A 162 -9.00 -7.09 2.54
CA ARG A 162 -10.26 -7.73 2.09
C ARG A 162 -11.22 -8.05 3.24
N VAL A 163 -10.71 -8.41 4.41
CA VAL A 163 -11.53 -8.72 5.60
C VAL A 163 -11.76 -7.53 6.52
N GLY A 164 -11.39 -6.32 6.06
CA GLY A 164 -11.78 -5.06 6.71
C GLY A 164 -10.78 -4.51 7.72
N ALA A 165 -9.51 -4.92 7.71
CA ALA A 165 -8.47 -4.23 8.47
C ALA A 165 -8.34 -2.77 7.99
N VAL A 166 -8.11 -1.84 8.91
CA VAL A 166 -7.79 -0.45 8.54
C VAL A 166 -6.34 -0.38 8.05
N LEU A 167 -6.13 0.32 6.93
CA LEU A 167 -4.81 0.47 6.32
C LEU A 167 -4.37 1.94 6.41
N GLY A 168 -3.10 2.21 6.63
CA GLY A 168 -2.62 3.57 6.53
C GLY A 168 -1.14 3.68 6.23
N GLY A 169 -0.69 4.90 5.96
CA GLY A 169 0.73 5.18 5.89
C GLY A 169 1.04 6.65 5.76
N THR A 170 2.27 7.02 6.13
CA THR A 170 2.78 8.39 6.06
C THR A 170 3.99 8.47 5.15
N SER A 171 4.13 9.56 4.38
CA SER A 171 5.30 9.76 3.50
C SER A 171 5.50 8.55 2.56
N ALA A 172 6.68 7.90 2.57
CA ALA A 172 6.92 6.67 1.82
C ALA A 172 5.84 5.59 1.98
N GLY A 173 5.26 5.44 3.19
CA GLY A 173 4.17 4.51 3.45
C GLY A 173 2.86 4.91 2.78
N CYS A 174 2.59 6.22 2.62
CA CYS A 174 1.45 6.73 1.86
C CYS A 174 1.64 6.46 0.35
N ALA A 175 2.86 6.66 -0.16
CA ALA A 175 3.18 6.58 -1.59
C ALA A 175 2.87 5.23 -2.25
N ILE A 176 2.81 4.15 -1.46
CA ILE A 176 2.61 2.77 -1.93
C ILE A 176 1.15 2.29 -1.86
N LEU A 177 0.23 3.10 -1.33
CA LEU A 177 -1.16 2.66 -1.08
C LEU A 177 -2.05 2.73 -2.31
N GLY A 178 -1.72 3.60 -3.27
CA GLY A 178 -2.45 3.73 -4.54
C GLY A 178 -2.37 2.46 -5.39
N GLN A 179 -3.42 2.16 -6.16
CA GLN A 179 -3.37 1.06 -7.13
C GLN A 179 -2.27 1.28 -8.17
N VAL A 180 -2.07 2.55 -8.55
CA VAL A 180 -0.87 3.00 -9.26
C VAL A 180 0.02 3.67 -8.22
N TYR A 181 1.27 3.23 -8.08
CA TYR A 181 2.15 3.73 -7.04
C TYR A 181 3.49 4.18 -7.60
N TYR A 182 4.03 5.26 -7.03
CA TYR A 182 5.35 5.77 -7.39
C TYR A 182 6.42 5.13 -6.50
N SER A 183 7.19 4.21 -7.08
CA SER A 183 8.14 3.38 -6.33
C SER A 183 9.48 4.06 -6.02
N ALA A 184 9.84 5.11 -6.78
CA ALA A 184 11.12 5.82 -6.65
C ALA A 184 12.37 4.91 -6.63
N LEU A 185 12.34 3.78 -7.35
CA LEU A 185 13.44 2.79 -7.37
C LEU A 185 14.79 3.37 -7.84
N ASN A 186 14.73 4.45 -8.63
CA ASN A 186 15.89 5.14 -9.17
C ASN A 186 16.04 6.55 -8.56
N GLY A 187 15.55 6.74 -7.32
CA GLY A 187 15.48 8.05 -6.67
C GLY A 187 14.20 8.82 -6.97
N SER A 188 14.04 9.97 -6.30
CA SER A 188 12.90 10.87 -6.49
C SER A 188 13.07 11.71 -7.76
N VAL A 189 11.94 12.13 -8.35
CA VAL A 189 11.89 13.14 -9.43
C VAL A 189 11.27 14.44 -8.91
N THR A 190 11.77 15.57 -9.39
CA THR A 190 11.17 16.90 -9.18
C THR A 190 10.07 17.20 -10.21
N THR A 191 9.32 18.28 -10.00
CA THR A 191 8.32 18.73 -10.98
C THR A 191 8.94 19.07 -12.32
N ASP A 192 10.02 19.85 -12.35
CA ASP A 192 10.66 20.29 -13.60
C ASP A 192 11.22 19.12 -14.40
N GLU A 193 11.91 18.18 -13.74
CA GLU A 193 12.44 16.97 -14.39
C GLU A 193 11.33 16.07 -14.95
N ALA A 194 10.22 15.93 -14.22
CA ALA A 194 9.10 15.09 -14.64
C ALA A 194 8.33 15.71 -15.82
N LEU A 195 8.19 17.04 -15.84
CA LEU A 195 7.52 17.74 -16.94
C LEU A 195 8.40 17.82 -18.18
N ALA A 196 9.71 18.01 -18.01
CA ALA A 196 10.67 18.04 -19.13
C ALA A 196 10.80 16.68 -19.83
N ASN A 197 10.62 15.58 -19.09
CA ASN A 197 10.60 14.23 -19.66
C ASN A 197 9.65 13.32 -18.86
N PRO A 198 8.43 13.03 -19.36
CA PRO A 198 7.48 12.16 -18.68
C PRO A 198 7.94 10.68 -18.61
N TYR A 199 9.03 10.33 -19.30
CA TYR A 199 9.72 9.03 -19.19
C TYR A 199 11.10 9.17 -18.55
N ASN A 200 11.31 10.18 -17.70
CA ASN A 200 12.51 10.28 -16.88
C ASN A 200 12.72 8.94 -16.12
N PRO A 201 13.94 8.36 -16.12
CA PRO A 201 14.21 7.08 -15.46
C PRO A 201 13.89 7.04 -13.95
N ALA A 202 13.84 8.19 -13.28
CA ALA A 202 13.39 8.31 -11.89
C ALA A 202 11.88 8.07 -11.72
N ILE A 203 11.08 8.20 -12.79
CA ILE A 203 9.64 7.93 -12.82
C ILE A 203 9.39 6.42 -12.97
N THR A 204 9.32 5.75 -11.82
CA THR A 204 9.11 4.30 -11.72
C THR A 204 7.72 4.04 -11.13
N LEU A 205 6.73 3.89 -12.00
CA LEU A 205 5.34 3.61 -11.63
C LEU A 205 5.06 2.11 -11.69
N GLY A 206 4.41 1.57 -10.66
CA GLY A 206 3.83 0.21 -10.68
C GLY A 206 2.30 0.27 -10.72
N LEU A 207 1.67 -0.82 -11.15
CA LEU A 207 0.21 -0.95 -11.24
C LEU A 207 -0.23 -2.34 -10.80
N ASN A 208 -1.20 -2.41 -9.89
CA ASN A 208 -2.01 -3.59 -9.59
C ASN A 208 -1.23 -4.86 -9.18
N ASN A 209 0.02 -4.71 -8.76
CA ASN A 209 0.91 -5.81 -8.37
C ASN A 209 1.51 -5.63 -6.96
N PHE A 210 0.94 -4.75 -6.13
CA PHE A 210 1.42 -4.56 -4.76
C PHE A 210 0.29 -4.58 -3.73
N LEU A 211 -0.19 -3.41 -3.27
CA LEU A 211 -1.30 -3.30 -2.34
C LEU A 211 -2.60 -3.07 -3.10
N GLN A 212 -3.67 -3.74 -2.67
CA GLN A 212 -4.96 -3.75 -3.35
C GLN A 212 -6.04 -3.19 -2.43
N GLN A 213 -6.19 -1.87 -2.46
CA GLN A 213 -7.25 -1.15 -1.74
C GLN A 213 -8.30 -0.65 -2.74
N PRO A 214 -9.50 -1.26 -2.82
CA PRO A 214 -10.51 -0.92 -3.82
C PRO A 214 -10.90 0.56 -3.90
N LEU A 215 -10.92 1.29 -2.77
CA LEU A 215 -11.24 2.72 -2.77
C LEU A 215 -10.14 3.58 -3.43
N LEU A 216 -8.94 3.03 -3.65
CA LEU A 216 -7.81 3.68 -4.34
C LEU A 216 -7.61 3.14 -5.76
N ALA A 217 -8.64 2.54 -6.35
CA ALA A 217 -8.63 2.15 -7.76
C ALA A 217 -8.36 3.35 -8.67
N ASN A 218 -7.47 3.15 -9.64
CA ASN A 218 -6.93 4.16 -10.56
C ASN A 218 -6.23 5.36 -9.88
N THR A 219 -5.95 5.27 -8.58
CA THR A 219 -5.39 6.38 -7.81
C THR A 219 -3.88 6.27 -7.68
N VAL A 220 -3.19 7.37 -7.99
CA VAL A 220 -1.80 7.66 -7.60
C VAL A 220 -1.82 8.52 -6.34
N THR A 221 -0.99 8.18 -5.36
CA THR A 221 -0.83 8.96 -4.12
C THR A 221 0.51 9.70 -4.14
N ASP A 222 0.51 10.96 -3.69
CA ASP A 222 1.73 11.73 -3.44
C ASP A 222 1.64 12.49 -2.11
N GLN A 223 2.79 12.82 -1.54
CA GLN A 223 2.97 13.27 -0.16
C GLN A 223 4.00 14.38 -0.09
N HIS A 224 4.15 15.05 1.06
CA HIS A 224 4.95 16.28 1.21
C HIS A 224 4.65 17.28 0.09
N TYR A 225 3.37 17.40 -0.25
CA TYR A 225 2.96 17.69 -1.62
C TYR A 225 3.37 19.09 -2.08
N THR A 226 2.76 20.15 -1.53
CA THR A 226 3.18 21.52 -1.81
C THR A 226 4.52 21.86 -1.15
N ASN A 227 4.82 21.24 -0.01
CA ASN A 227 6.09 21.44 0.72
C ASN A 227 7.32 21.16 -0.15
N ARG A 228 7.19 20.32 -1.18
CA ARG A 228 8.28 19.94 -2.10
C ARG A 228 7.95 20.23 -3.56
N ASN A 229 6.95 21.08 -3.84
CA ASN A 229 6.52 21.45 -5.19
C ASN A 229 6.27 20.21 -6.09
N ARG A 230 5.41 19.28 -5.64
CA ARG A 230 5.19 17.96 -6.27
C ARG A 230 3.94 17.91 -7.17
N GLU A 231 3.26 19.03 -7.35
CA GLU A 231 2.03 19.08 -8.13
C GLU A 231 2.26 18.72 -9.60
N GLY A 232 3.30 19.29 -10.23
CA GLY A 232 3.59 19.03 -11.65
C GLY A 232 4.14 17.63 -11.91
N ARG A 233 4.95 17.05 -11.00
CA ARG A 233 5.34 15.63 -11.14
C ARG A 233 4.14 14.69 -11.00
N HIS A 234 3.19 15.01 -10.12
CA HIS A 234 2.00 14.19 -9.94
C HIS A 234 1.09 14.28 -11.17
N LEU A 235 0.98 15.47 -11.78
CA LEU A 235 0.35 15.64 -13.10
C LEU A 235 1.01 14.73 -14.15
N THR A 236 2.34 14.67 -14.19
CA THR A 236 3.08 13.74 -15.07
C THR A 236 2.74 12.27 -14.79
N PHE A 237 2.61 11.86 -13.52
CA PHE A 237 2.22 10.49 -13.18
C PHE A 237 0.82 10.15 -13.69
N LEU A 238 -0.14 11.09 -13.57
CA LEU A 238 -1.49 10.92 -14.13
C LEU A 238 -1.46 10.84 -15.66
N ALA A 239 -0.64 11.66 -16.32
CA ALA A 239 -0.47 11.61 -17.77
C ALA A 239 0.09 10.26 -18.23
N ARG A 240 1.09 9.71 -17.52
CA ARG A 240 1.64 8.38 -17.77
C ARG A 240 0.64 7.25 -17.52
N THR A 241 -0.24 7.44 -16.54
CA THR A 241 -1.33 6.49 -16.26
C THR A 241 -2.38 6.54 -17.38
N ALA A 242 -2.76 7.73 -17.84
CA ALA A 242 -3.73 7.93 -18.93
C ALA A 242 -3.29 7.31 -20.27
N THR A 243 -1.97 7.26 -20.54
CA THR A 243 -1.43 6.74 -21.79
C THR A 243 -1.22 5.22 -21.79
N GLY A 244 -0.87 4.61 -20.65
CA GLY A 244 -0.40 3.22 -20.62
C GLY A 244 -1.22 2.23 -19.78
N LEU A 245 -1.99 2.70 -18.79
CA LEU A 245 -2.50 1.83 -17.72
C LEU A 245 -4.02 1.59 -17.76
N GLY A 246 -4.77 2.40 -18.51
CA GLY A 246 -6.22 2.28 -18.64
C GLY A 246 -6.98 2.83 -17.42
N GLY A 247 -8.29 3.05 -17.58
CA GLY A 247 -9.11 3.75 -16.56
C GLY A 247 -8.94 5.28 -16.60
N GLN A 248 -9.75 5.98 -15.81
CA GLN A 248 -9.64 7.42 -15.62
C GLN A 248 -8.68 7.69 -14.44
N PRO A 249 -7.48 8.22 -14.68
CA PRO A 249 -6.51 8.42 -13.59
C PRO A 249 -7.03 9.36 -12.52
N ARG A 250 -6.77 8.98 -11.27
CA ARG A 250 -7.07 9.75 -10.07
C ARG A 250 -5.77 10.03 -9.33
N GLY A 251 -5.71 11.14 -8.63
CA GLY A 251 -4.59 11.51 -7.77
C GLY A 251 -5.06 11.94 -6.40
N ILE A 252 -4.32 11.60 -5.36
CA ILE A 252 -4.48 12.18 -4.02
C ILE A 252 -3.12 12.70 -3.57
N GLY A 253 -2.97 14.02 -3.48
CA GLY A 253 -1.79 14.70 -2.95
C GLY A 253 -2.05 15.17 -1.52
N VAL A 254 -1.13 14.92 -0.59
CA VAL A 254 -1.30 15.31 0.82
C VAL A 254 -0.09 16.11 1.31
N ASP A 255 -0.32 17.31 1.83
CA ASP A 255 0.72 18.14 2.46
C ASP A 255 1.25 17.54 3.76
N GLU A 256 2.42 18.01 4.20
CA GLU A 256 2.91 17.68 5.54
C GLU A 256 1.92 18.09 6.64
N ARG A 257 1.95 17.38 7.78
CA ARG A 257 1.05 17.59 8.93
C ARG A 257 -0.43 17.59 8.53
N THR A 258 -0.76 16.77 7.53
CA THR A 258 -2.11 16.61 6.98
C THR A 258 -2.36 15.14 6.69
N ALA A 259 -3.59 14.68 6.87
CA ALA A 259 -3.98 13.31 6.57
C ALA A 259 -5.40 13.24 6.01
N VAL A 260 -5.62 12.31 5.08
CA VAL A 260 -6.94 11.97 4.56
C VAL A 260 -7.36 10.63 5.16
N CYS A 261 -8.41 10.64 5.98
CA CYS A 261 -9.04 9.44 6.52
C CYS A 261 -10.27 9.09 5.70
N VAL A 262 -10.34 7.87 5.16
CA VAL A 262 -11.42 7.42 4.30
C VAL A 262 -12.17 6.26 4.93
N LEU A 263 -13.48 6.43 5.11
CA LEU A 263 -14.38 5.37 5.57
C LEU A 263 -14.62 4.33 4.46
N PRO A 264 -15.03 3.09 4.80
CA PRO A 264 -15.37 2.06 3.82
C PRO A 264 -16.46 2.46 2.82
N ASN A 265 -17.33 3.39 3.19
CA ASN A 265 -18.35 3.97 2.30
C ASN A 265 -17.79 5.05 1.36
N GLY A 266 -16.48 5.26 1.30
CA GLY A 266 -15.81 6.22 0.43
C GLY A 266 -15.73 7.65 0.98
N GLN A 267 -16.39 7.97 2.09
CA GLN A 267 -16.37 9.32 2.64
C GLN A 267 -14.99 9.65 3.23
N ALA A 268 -14.39 10.73 2.74
CA ALA A 268 -13.09 11.23 3.16
C ALA A 268 -13.22 12.43 4.09
N THR A 269 -12.39 12.42 5.13
CA THR A 269 -12.20 13.51 6.10
C THR A 269 -10.75 13.95 6.04
N VAL A 270 -10.50 15.25 5.93
CA VAL A 270 -9.13 15.79 5.94
C VAL A 270 -8.82 16.40 7.31
N PHE A 271 -7.80 15.86 7.98
CA PHE A 271 -7.29 16.33 9.26
C PHE A 271 -5.96 17.05 9.10
N GLY A 272 -5.62 17.89 10.07
CA GLY A 272 -4.32 18.56 10.16
C GLY A 272 -4.35 20.02 9.69
N THR A 273 -3.18 20.59 9.40
CA THR A 273 -3.01 22.03 9.18
C THR A 273 -2.72 22.43 7.73
N GLY A 274 -2.42 21.47 6.85
CA GLY A 274 -2.18 21.71 5.43
C GLY A 274 -3.40 21.36 4.58
N THR A 275 -3.16 21.01 3.31
CA THR A 275 -4.22 20.73 2.32
C THR A 275 -4.07 19.33 1.74
N ALA A 276 -5.22 18.71 1.45
CA ALA A 276 -5.30 17.53 0.61
C ALA A 276 -5.90 17.90 -0.76
N TYR A 277 -5.37 17.29 -1.80
CA TYR A 277 -5.70 17.57 -3.20
C TYR A 277 -6.24 16.30 -3.85
N PHE A 278 -7.43 16.38 -4.42
CA PHE A 278 -8.08 15.27 -5.13
C PHE A 278 -8.12 15.62 -6.61
N LEU A 279 -7.36 14.86 -7.41
CA LEU A 279 -7.12 15.12 -8.83
C LEU A 279 -7.90 14.09 -9.66
N LEU A 280 -8.70 14.54 -10.61
CA LEU A 280 -9.39 13.68 -11.57
C LEU A 280 -8.97 14.08 -12.99
N ALA A 281 -8.32 13.16 -13.69
CA ALA A 281 -7.93 13.39 -15.07
C ALA A 281 -9.16 13.44 -15.98
N SER A 282 -9.12 14.32 -16.98
CA SER A 282 -10.10 14.36 -18.06
C SER A 282 -10.04 13.08 -18.91
N ALA A 283 -11.07 12.85 -19.73
CA ALA A 283 -11.06 11.75 -20.69
C ALA A 283 -10.08 11.98 -21.86
N ALA A 284 -9.63 13.22 -22.08
CA ALA A 284 -8.68 13.57 -23.12
C ALA A 284 -7.29 13.07 -22.75
N LYS A 285 -6.65 12.34 -23.66
CA LYS A 285 -5.25 11.90 -23.49
C LYS A 285 -4.30 13.08 -23.67
N PRO A 286 -3.10 13.04 -23.06
CA PRO A 286 -2.05 14.02 -23.33
C PRO A 286 -1.70 14.13 -24.81
N GLU A 287 -1.56 15.35 -25.33
CA GLU A 287 -1.15 15.62 -26.71
C GLU A 287 0.32 15.22 -26.93
N VAL A 288 1.18 15.43 -25.94
CA VAL A 288 2.59 14.99 -25.95
C VAL A 288 2.92 14.33 -24.61
N CYS A 289 3.12 13.02 -24.62
CA CYS A 289 3.65 12.27 -23.49
C CYS A 289 4.56 11.16 -24.04
N GLN A 290 5.81 11.51 -24.35
CA GLN A 290 6.77 10.65 -25.06
C GLN A 290 8.17 10.75 -24.42
N PRO A 291 9.04 9.74 -24.58
CA PRO A 291 10.40 9.80 -24.06
C PRO A 291 11.20 10.99 -24.60
N GLY A 292 11.86 11.73 -23.70
CA GLY A 292 12.75 12.84 -24.04
C GLY A 292 12.05 14.08 -24.59
N LYS A 293 10.72 14.15 -24.52
CA LYS A 293 9.92 15.30 -24.94
C LYS A 293 9.20 15.93 -23.75
N PRO A 294 9.16 17.26 -23.63
CA PRO A 294 8.36 17.92 -22.60
C PRO A 294 6.87 17.55 -22.69
N LEU A 295 6.23 17.37 -21.54
CA LEU A 295 4.83 17.02 -21.42
C LEU A 295 3.95 18.15 -21.95
N THR A 296 2.99 17.81 -22.82
CA THR A 296 1.86 18.67 -23.17
C THR A 296 0.59 17.89 -22.92
N TRP A 297 -0.24 18.40 -22.02
CA TRP A 297 -1.56 17.91 -21.70
C TRP A 297 -2.47 19.10 -21.45
N LEU A 298 -3.08 19.64 -22.49
CA LEU A 298 -3.92 20.83 -22.41
C LEU A 298 -5.36 20.45 -22.08
N ALA A 299 -5.99 19.65 -22.94
CA ALA A 299 -7.42 19.31 -22.88
C ALA A 299 -8.29 20.55 -22.60
N ASP A 300 -8.25 21.54 -23.50
CA ASP A 300 -8.90 22.85 -23.32
C ASP A 300 -8.51 23.58 -22.02
N LYS A 301 -7.26 23.36 -21.59
CA LYS A 301 -6.68 23.85 -20.32
C LYS A 301 -7.38 23.27 -19.08
N GLN A 302 -7.94 22.07 -19.21
CA GLN A 302 -8.71 21.34 -18.19
C GLN A 302 -8.29 19.87 -18.10
N ALA A 303 -7.02 19.58 -18.38
CA ALA A 303 -6.47 18.22 -18.36
C ALA A 303 -6.77 17.46 -17.05
N VAL A 304 -6.67 18.12 -15.91
CA VAL A 304 -7.01 17.54 -14.60
C VAL A 304 -7.82 18.53 -13.78
N SER A 305 -9.00 18.12 -13.32
CA SER A 305 -9.76 18.87 -12.31
C SER A 305 -9.23 18.56 -10.91
N VAL A 306 -9.05 19.58 -10.08
CA VAL A 306 -8.48 19.44 -8.74
C VAL A 306 -9.38 20.09 -7.70
N THR A 307 -9.85 19.27 -6.76
CA THR A 307 -10.52 19.73 -5.53
C THR A 307 -9.50 19.80 -4.41
N SER A 308 -9.31 20.99 -3.84
CA SER A 308 -8.40 21.23 -2.72
C SER A 308 -9.20 21.38 -1.43
N ILE A 309 -8.80 20.66 -0.37
CA ILE A 309 -9.51 20.64 0.91
C ILE A 309 -8.51 20.90 2.02
N SER A 310 -8.67 22.03 2.70
CA SER A 310 -7.89 22.34 3.89
C SER A 310 -8.27 21.41 5.04
N GLY A 311 -7.27 20.85 5.69
CA GLY A 311 -7.44 20.08 6.91
C GLY A 311 -7.93 20.96 8.05
N SER A 312 -8.50 20.31 9.06
CA SER A 312 -8.76 20.92 10.36
C SER A 312 -8.57 19.89 11.48
N PRO A 313 -8.29 20.33 12.72
CA PRO A 313 -8.21 19.40 13.86
C PRO A 313 -9.50 18.58 14.07
N THR A 314 -10.66 19.17 13.80
CA THR A 314 -11.96 18.47 13.92
C THR A 314 -12.34 17.66 12.67
N GLY A 315 -11.53 17.77 11.60
CA GLY A 315 -11.73 17.07 10.35
C GLY A 315 -12.71 17.76 9.39
N THR A 316 -12.28 17.97 8.15
CA THR A 316 -13.11 18.56 7.08
C THR A 316 -13.70 17.44 6.21
N LYS A 317 -15.01 17.17 6.32
CA LYS A 317 -15.72 16.08 5.63
C LYS A 317 -16.38 16.52 4.33
N VAL A 318 -15.65 16.51 3.22
CA VAL A 318 -16.17 17.12 1.98
C VAL A 318 -15.85 16.36 0.69
N PHE A 319 -15.42 15.09 0.73
CA PHE A 319 -15.12 14.33 -0.50
C PHE A 319 -15.56 12.86 -0.41
N ASP A 320 -15.97 12.30 -1.54
CA ASP A 320 -16.39 10.90 -1.69
C ASP A 320 -15.50 10.21 -2.73
N LEU A 321 -14.76 9.17 -2.35
CA LEU A 321 -13.83 8.44 -3.25
C LEU A 321 -14.54 7.47 -4.21
N ILE A 322 -15.78 7.05 -3.92
CA ILE A 322 -16.53 6.14 -4.80
C ILE A 322 -16.94 6.90 -6.06
N THR A 323 -17.61 8.04 -5.86
CA THR A 323 -18.01 8.95 -6.95
C THR A 323 -16.85 9.83 -7.42
N PHE A 324 -15.81 9.96 -6.60
CA PHE A 324 -14.65 10.83 -6.77
C PHE A 324 -15.06 12.30 -6.97
N ARG A 325 -15.94 12.78 -6.09
CA ARG A 325 -16.53 14.12 -6.13
C ARG A 325 -16.60 14.75 -4.74
N PRO A 326 -16.62 16.08 -4.64
CA PRO A 326 -16.89 16.74 -3.38
C PRO A 326 -18.34 16.53 -2.91
N LEU A 327 -18.55 16.42 -1.60
CA LEU A 327 -19.86 16.24 -0.96
C LEU A 327 -20.66 17.55 -0.82
N SER A 328 -19.99 18.70 -0.99
CA SER A 328 -20.57 20.04 -0.96
C SER A 328 -19.93 20.91 -2.04
N ASN A 329 -20.32 22.19 -2.14
CA ASN A 329 -19.71 23.14 -3.09
C ASN A 329 -18.23 23.40 -2.72
N ALA A 330 -17.34 22.53 -3.20
CA ALA A 330 -15.90 22.72 -3.10
C ALA A 330 -15.38 23.45 -4.35
N THR A 331 -14.44 24.37 -4.14
CA THR A 331 -13.78 25.04 -5.26
C THR A 331 -12.94 24.03 -6.03
N THR A 332 -13.23 23.90 -7.32
CA THR A 332 -12.44 23.09 -8.25
C THR A 332 -11.57 24.02 -9.09
N SER A 333 -10.28 23.72 -9.14
CA SER A 333 -9.32 24.33 -10.07
C SER A 333 -8.99 23.35 -11.20
N PHE A 334 -8.35 23.81 -12.26
CA PHE A 334 -7.91 22.99 -13.37
C PHE A 334 -6.41 23.11 -13.58
N TRP A 335 -5.74 21.96 -13.67
CA TRP A 335 -4.30 21.89 -13.89
C TRP A 335 -4.02 21.26 -15.23
N TYR A 336 -2.98 21.76 -15.90
CA TYR A 336 -2.58 21.30 -17.22
C TYR A 336 -1.08 21.54 -17.44
N ALA A 337 -0.52 20.92 -18.48
CA ALA A 337 0.87 21.13 -18.89
C ALA A 337 0.96 21.60 -20.33
N ASP A 338 1.82 22.57 -20.61
CA ASP A 338 2.08 23.09 -21.95
C ASP A 338 3.59 23.14 -22.21
N ALA A 339 4.09 22.29 -23.11
CA ALA A 339 5.51 22.19 -23.45
C ALA A 339 6.46 22.10 -22.21
N GLY A 340 6.07 21.31 -21.21
CA GLY A 340 6.83 21.11 -19.97
C GLY A 340 6.61 22.17 -18.89
N GLN A 341 5.76 23.16 -19.14
CA GLN A 341 5.35 24.13 -18.13
C GLN A 341 4.09 23.64 -17.42
N PHE A 342 4.04 23.76 -16.09
CA PHE A 342 2.87 23.41 -15.29
C PHE A 342 2.05 24.65 -14.96
N ILE A 343 0.74 24.59 -15.19
CA ILE A 343 -0.17 25.72 -14.99
C ILE A 343 -1.36 25.29 -14.14
N LYS A 344 -1.74 26.14 -13.17
CA LYS A 344 -2.97 26.06 -12.37
C LYS A 344 -3.93 27.18 -12.79
N ARG A 345 -5.19 26.85 -13.06
CA ARG A 345 -6.26 27.76 -13.47
C ARG A 345 -7.46 27.64 -12.55
#